data_AF-A0A4U0WPF6-F1
#
_entry.id   AF-A0A4U0WPF6-F1
#
_cell.length_a   1.000
_cell.length_b   1.000
_cell.length_c   1.000
_cell.angle_alpha   90.00
_cell.angle_beta   90.00
_cell.angle_gamma   90.00
#
_symmetry.space_group_name_H-M   'P 1'
#
loop_
_entity.id
_entity.type
_entity.pdbx_description
1 polymer ?
#
loop_
_entity_poly.entity_id
_entity_poly.type
_entity_poly.pdbx_seq_one_letter_code
_entity_poly.pdbx_strand_id
1 'polypeptide(L)'
;MDNQENSLKPPPKNIWFLDDYPPFTGEGRQPVDASGYHRSSPEDAIVIDNGTSTVRAGWSFDKDPRLSLDPVMARYKDRKLNRMFQFVGADVYADGTARGQAKDIYEPGTNIVNNWDVQEGVLDYIFIKL
;
A
#
# COMPACT_ATOMS: atom_id res chain seq x y z
N MET A 1 14.23 -60.26 9.16
CA MET A 1 14.68 -59.02 8.51
C MET A 1 13.43 -58.39 7.94
N ASP A 2 12.81 -57.48 8.69
CA ASP A 2 11.53 -56.88 8.29
C ASP A 2 11.79 -55.70 7.36
N ASN A 3 11.36 -55.87 6.10
CA ASN A 3 11.27 -54.81 5.11
C ASN A 3 10.11 -53.89 5.51
N GLN A 4 10.42 -52.73 6.11
CA GLN A 4 9.46 -51.64 6.18
C GLN A 4 9.34 -51.02 4.78
N GLU A 5 8.26 -51.34 4.07
CA GLU A 5 7.87 -50.62 2.87
C GLU A 5 7.72 -49.13 3.20
N ASN A 6 8.55 -48.32 2.56
CA ASN A 6 8.51 -46.86 2.63
C ASN A 6 7.27 -46.37 1.85
N SER A 7 6.07 -46.56 2.42
CA SER A 7 4.83 -46.11 1.80
C SER A 7 4.85 -44.58 1.64
N LEU A 8 4.72 -44.11 0.40
CA LEU A 8 4.69 -42.69 0.10
C LEU A 8 3.51 -42.06 0.84
N LYS A 9 3.79 -41.02 1.63
CA LYS A 9 2.73 -40.28 2.33
C LYS A 9 1.71 -39.77 1.30
N PRO A 10 0.39 -39.88 1.60
CA PRO A 10 -0.63 -39.36 0.70
C PRO A 10 -0.47 -37.84 0.55
N PRO A 11 -0.85 -37.28 -0.62
CA PRO A 11 -0.76 -35.85 -0.84
C PRO A 11 -1.61 -35.08 0.20
N PRO A 12 -1.22 -33.84 0.54
CA PRO A 12 -1.95 -33.04 1.51
C PRO A 12 -3.39 -32.82 1.07
N LYS A 13 -4.33 -33.00 2.01
CA LYS A 13 -5.78 -32.87 1.76
C LYS A 13 -6.20 -31.46 1.37
N ASN A 14 -5.49 -30.45 1.88
CA ASN A 14 -5.76 -29.05 1.63
C ASN A 14 -4.47 -28.39 1.14
N ILE A 15 -4.57 -27.67 0.03
CA ILE A 15 -3.53 -26.76 -0.46
C ILE A 15 -3.97 -25.37 -0.04
N TRP A 16 -3.17 -24.74 0.83
CA TRP A 16 -3.35 -23.34 1.18
C TRP A 16 -2.40 -22.54 0.31
N PHE A 17 -2.96 -21.67 -0.53
CA PHE A 17 -2.15 -20.70 -1.24
C PHE A 17 -1.74 -19.61 -0.25
N LEU A 18 -0.48 -19.20 -0.32
CA LEU A 18 -0.04 -18.01 0.37
C LEU A 18 -0.50 -16.82 -0.47
N ASP A 19 -1.38 -16.00 0.08
CA ASP A 19 -1.69 -14.69 -0.49
C ASP A 19 -0.47 -13.80 -0.23
N ASP A 20 0.54 -13.92 -1.10
CA ASP A 20 1.85 -13.33 -0.84
C ASP A 20 1.80 -11.81 -0.69
N TYR A 21 0.85 -11.14 -1.34
CA TYR A 21 0.45 -9.74 -1.16
C TYR A 21 -0.96 -9.61 -1.76
N PRO A 22 -1.77 -8.59 -1.42
CA PRO A 22 -2.97 -8.32 -2.21
C PRO A 22 -2.50 -8.24 -3.67
N PRO A 23 -3.00 -9.12 -4.57
CA PRO A 23 -2.64 -9.03 -5.96
C PRO A 23 -2.95 -7.59 -6.37
N PHE A 24 -2.03 -6.91 -7.07
CA PHE A 24 -2.38 -5.67 -7.75
C PHE A 24 -3.66 -5.97 -8.52
N THR A 25 -4.81 -5.48 -8.04
CA THR A 25 -6.12 -6.09 -8.34
C THR A 25 -6.56 -5.84 -9.77
N GLY A 26 -5.69 -5.33 -10.63
CA GLY A 26 -6.02 -4.88 -11.97
C GLY A 26 -6.89 -3.63 -11.98
N GLU A 27 -7.43 -3.21 -10.82
CA GLU A 27 -7.99 -1.89 -10.56
C GLU A 27 -6.85 -0.87 -10.49
N GLY A 28 -6.12 -0.75 -11.61
CA GLY A 28 -4.99 0.15 -11.72
C GLY A 28 -5.40 1.56 -11.35
N ARG A 29 -4.53 2.23 -10.57
CA ARG A 29 -4.67 3.64 -10.16
C ARG A 29 -6.06 3.97 -9.62
N GLN A 30 -6.17 4.01 -8.29
CA GLN A 30 -7.33 4.60 -7.62
C GLN A 30 -7.70 5.95 -8.28
N PRO A 31 -8.93 6.17 -8.74
CA PRO A 31 -9.32 7.44 -9.33
C PRO A 31 -9.25 8.56 -8.29
N VAL A 32 -9.18 9.81 -8.76
CA VAL A 32 -9.35 10.96 -7.87
C VAL A 32 -10.82 11.05 -7.49
N ASP A 33 -11.12 11.11 -6.20
CA ASP A 33 -12.47 11.28 -5.68
C ASP A 33 -12.74 12.74 -5.30
N ALA A 34 -13.11 13.55 -6.30
CA ALA A 34 -13.44 14.95 -6.06
C ALA A 34 -14.80 15.14 -5.34
N SER A 35 -15.59 14.08 -5.11
CA SER A 35 -16.96 14.25 -4.57
C SER A 35 -16.96 14.79 -3.14
N GLY A 36 -15.94 14.44 -2.35
CA GLY A 36 -15.79 14.88 -0.97
C GLY A 36 -15.47 16.37 -0.91
N TYR A 37 -14.53 16.82 -1.73
CA TYR A 37 -14.22 18.23 -1.88
C TYR A 37 -15.43 19.07 -2.36
N HIS A 38 -16.18 18.60 -3.36
CA HIS A 38 -17.33 19.36 -3.88
C HIS A 38 -18.45 19.57 -2.87
N ARG A 39 -18.59 18.67 -1.88
CA ARG A 39 -19.64 18.75 -0.85
C ARG A 39 -19.16 19.36 0.47
N SER A 40 -17.84 19.53 0.65
CA SER A 40 -17.29 20.00 1.91
C SER A 40 -17.54 21.49 2.11
N SER A 41 -17.50 21.89 3.36
CA SER A 41 -17.57 23.27 3.83
C SER A 41 -16.31 23.59 4.65
N PRO A 42 -16.04 24.87 4.98
CA PRO A 42 -14.93 25.24 5.84
C PRO A 42 -14.94 24.63 7.25
N GLU A 43 -16.09 24.10 7.69
CA GLU A 43 -16.24 23.41 8.98
C GLU A 43 -15.88 21.92 8.90
N ASP A 44 -15.75 21.38 7.69
CA ASP A 44 -15.39 19.99 7.46
C ASP A 44 -13.88 19.82 7.41
N ALA A 45 -13.38 18.76 8.04
CA ALA A 45 -11.96 18.48 8.11
C ALA A 45 -11.60 17.25 7.28
N ILE A 46 -10.38 17.25 6.73
CA ILE A 46 -9.72 16.01 6.32
C ILE A 46 -9.13 15.38 7.58
N VAL A 47 -9.49 14.13 7.85
CA VAL A 47 -8.98 13.35 8.98
C VAL A 47 -7.96 12.35 8.44
N ILE A 48 -6.75 12.36 8.99
CA ILE A 48 -5.66 11.45 8.62
C ILE A 48 -5.23 10.68 9.87
N ASP A 49 -5.40 9.36 9.83
CA ASP A 49 -4.84 8.42 10.81
C ASP A 49 -3.52 7.88 10.27
N ASN A 50 -2.40 8.33 10.83
CA ASN A 50 -1.04 7.99 10.39
C ASN A 50 -0.56 6.72 11.12
N GLY A 51 -1.17 5.58 10.78
CA GLY A 51 -0.87 4.28 11.37
C GLY A 51 0.31 3.57 10.71
N THR A 52 1.08 2.83 11.52
CA THR A 52 2.28 2.09 11.08
C THR A 52 2.01 0.91 10.16
N SER A 53 0.82 0.31 10.25
CA SER A 53 0.42 -0.78 9.36
C SER A 53 -0.42 -0.28 8.20
N THR A 54 -1.11 0.84 8.38
CA THR A 54 -2.04 1.38 7.40
C THR A 54 -2.28 2.85 7.71
N VAL A 55 -2.07 3.70 6.71
CA VAL A 55 -2.47 5.12 6.75
C VAL A 55 -3.88 5.21 6.20
N ARG A 56 -4.78 5.87 6.94
CA ARG A 56 -6.16 6.08 6.52
C ARG A 56 -6.45 7.56 6.41
N ALA A 57 -7.22 7.94 5.39
CA ALA A 57 -7.63 9.32 5.20
C ALA A 57 -9.06 9.42 4.66
N GLY A 58 -9.78 10.46 5.07
CA GLY A 58 -11.15 10.74 4.63
C GLY A 58 -11.65 12.07 5.16
N TRP A 59 -12.93 12.36 4.92
CA TRP A 59 -13.57 13.58 5.43
C TRP A 59 -14.25 13.33 6.78
N SER A 60 -14.34 14.35 7.62
CA SER A 60 -14.96 14.29 8.95
C SER A 60 -16.44 13.90 8.93
N PHE A 61 -17.13 14.09 7.79
CA PHE A 61 -18.53 13.72 7.59
C PHE A 61 -18.72 12.31 7.03
N ASP A 62 -17.65 11.61 6.66
CA ASP A 62 -17.73 10.23 6.19
C ASP A 62 -17.69 9.26 7.39
N LYS A 63 -18.42 8.15 7.27
CA LYS A 63 -18.41 7.09 8.29
C LYS A 63 -17.15 6.23 8.18
N ASP A 64 -16.69 6.01 6.95
CA ASP A 64 -15.57 5.14 6.62
C ASP A 64 -14.48 5.98 5.90
N PRO A 65 -13.19 5.65 6.06
CA PRO A 65 -12.12 6.35 5.36
C PRO A 65 -12.25 6.13 3.85
N ARG A 66 -11.92 7.15 3.06
CA ARG A 66 -11.90 7.05 1.59
C ARG A 66 -10.63 6.39 1.07
N LEU A 67 -9.53 6.53 1.80
CA LEU A 67 -8.24 5.95 1.48
C LEU A 67 -7.74 5.06 2.61
N SER A 68 -7.17 3.93 2.23
CA SER A 68 -6.47 3.00 3.11
C SER A 68 -5.23 2.52 2.37
N LEU A 69 -4.05 2.92 2.85
CA LEU A 69 -2.79 2.81 2.13
C LEU A 69 -1.73 2.15 3.02
N ASP A 70 -0.87 1.33 2.41
CA ASP A 70 0.38 0.94 3.06
C ASP A 70 1.31 2.16 3.17
N PRO A 71 2.02 2.37 4.29
CA PRO A 71 2.90 3.53 4.52
C PRO A 71 4.22 3.42 3.74
N VAL A 72 4.17 3.10 2.46
CA VAL A 72 5.33 2.84 1.62
C VAL A 72 5.35 3.73 0.38
N MET A 73 6.56 4.09 -0.05
CA MET A 73 6.79 4.80 -1.31
C MET A 73 8.03 4.26 -2.01
N ALA A 74 7.98 4.20 -3.34
CA ALA A 74 9.14 4.01 -4.20
C ALA A 74 9.29 5.20 -5.14
N ARG A 75 10.51 5.68 -5.34
CA ARG A 75 10.80 6.77 -6.29
C ARG A 75 12.09 6.44 -7.05
N TYR A 76 12.00 6.38 -8.38
CA TYR A 76 13.17 6.11 -9.21
C TYR A 76 13.08 6.76 -10.59
N LYS A 77 14.22 6.90 -11.25
CA LYS A 77 14.31 7.34 -12.64
C LYS A 77 14.30 6.12 -13.56
N ASP A 78 13.26 5.97 -14.36
CA ASP A 78 13.32 5.02 -15.47
C ASP A 78 14.31 5.54 -16.52
N ARG A 79 15.37 4.77 -16.76
CA ARG A 79 16.47 5.19 -17.65
C ARG A 79 16.10 5.09 -19.13
N LYS A 80 15.13 4.24 -19.49
CA LYS A 80 14.68 4.07 -20.88
C LYS A 80 13.77 5.22 -21.30
N LEU A 81 12.86 5.61 -20.41
CA LEU A 81 11.91 6.71 -20.58
C LEU A 81 12.48 8.06 -20.15
N ASN A 82 13.64 8.08 -19.49
CA ASN A 82 14.28 9.26 -18.90
C ASN A 82 13.34 10.06 -18.00
N ARG A 83 12.47 9.38 -17.26
CA ARG A 83 11.39 9.98 -16.47
C ARG A 83 11.47 9.53 -15.02
N MET A 84 11.21 10.45 -14.09
CA MET A 84 11.02 10.11 -12.68
C MET A 84 9.63 9.52 -12.47
N PHE A 85 9.57 8.39 -11.79
CA PHE A 85 8.35 7.78 -11.30
C PHE A 85 8.32 7.78 -9.78
N GLN A 86 7.11 7.85 -9.24
CA GLN A 86 6.81 7.76 -7.83
C GLN A 86 5.56 6.90 -7.66
N PHE A 87 5.64 5.94 -6.75
CA PHE A 87 4.58 4.98 -6.44
C PHE A 87 4.36 4.99 -4.93
N VAL A 88 3.11 4.90 -4.49
CA VAL A 88 2.73 5.00 -3.08
C VAL A 88 1.73 3.89 -2.74
N GLY A 89 1.84 3.34 -1.53
CA GLY A 89 0.97 2.26 -1.07
C GLY A 89 1.03 1.06 -2.02
N ALA A 90 -0.13 0.50 -2.36
CA ALA A 90 -0.22 -0.68 -3.23
C ALA A 90 0.37 -0.47 -4.65
N ASP A 91 0.48 0.79 -5.12
CA ASP A 91 1.03 1.08 -6.44
C ASP A 91 2.52 0.68 -6.54
N VAL A 92 3.24 0.49 -5.42
CA VAL A 92 4.63 0.00 -5.44
C VAL A 92 4.75 -1.43 -5.98
N TYR A 93 3.66 -2.20 -6.00
CA TYR A 93 3.64 -3.57 -6.53
C TYR A 93 3.34 -3.62 -8.03
N ALA A 94 3.14 -2.48 -8.69
CA ALA A 94 2.88 -2.42 -10.13
C ALA A 94 4.05 -2.95 -10.99
N ASP A 95 5.29 -2.84 -10.49
CA ASP A 95 6.46 -3.43 -11.13
C ASP A 95 7.56 -3.82 -10.12
N GLY A 96 8.51 -4.65 -10.57
CA GLY A 96 9.57 -5.18 -9.73
C GLY A 96 10.60 -4.14 -9.27
N THR A 97 10.81 -3.05 -10.01
CA THR A 97 11.72 -1.97 -9.62
C THR A 97 11.11 -1.13 -8.51
N ALA A 98 9.83 -0.75 -8.67
CA ALA A 98 9.09 -0.05 -7.62
C ALA A 98 9.08 -0.88 -6.33
N ARG A 99 8.73 -2.18 -6.43
CA ARG A 99 8.73 -3.09 -5.28
C ARG A 99 10.11 -3.18 -4.62
N GLY A 100 11.17 -3.31 -5.41
CA GLY A 100 12.53 -3.44 -4.91
C GLY A 100 13.12 -2.16 -4.29
N GLN A 101 12.54 -0.99 -4.59
CA GLN A 101 12.99 0.30 -4.07
C GLN A 101 12.01 0.93 -3.06
N ALA A 102 10.93 0.22 -2.73
CA ALA A 102 9.95 0.69 -1.76
C ALA A 102 10.59 0.85 -0.38
N LYS A 103 10.28 1.97 0.28
CA LYS A 103 10.68 2.29 1.64
C LYS A 103 9.45 2.66 2.45
N ASP A 104 9.48 2.33 3.73
CA ASP A 104 8.43 2.66 4.69
C ASP A 104 8.65 4.06 5.30
N ILE A 105 7.57 4.68 5.80
CA ILE A 105 7.58 5.89 6.64
C ILE A 105 8.29 5.62 7.97
N TYR A 106 8.11 4.42 8.53
CA TYR A 106 8.55 4.03 9.86
C TYR A 106 9.75 3.06 9.78
N GLU A 107 10.69 3.17 10.73
CA GLU A 107 11.67 2.10 10.91
C GLU A 107 11.01 0.86 11.52
N PRO A 108 11.52 -0.35 11.23
CA PRO A 108 11.04 -1.56 11.87
C PRO A 108 11.06 -1.47 13.41
N GLY A 109 9.91 -1.68 14.03
CA GLY A 109 9.77 -1.70 15.49
C GLY A 109 9.50 -0.36 16.16
N THR A 110 9.30 0.73 15.39
CA THR A 110 8.88 2.03 15.92
C THR A 110 7.58 2.50 15.28
N ASN A 111 6.86 3.37 15.99
CA ASN A 111 5.68 4.09 15.51
C ASN A 111 5.93 5.60 15.36
N ILE A 112 7.19 6.00 15.32
CA ILE A 112 7.63 7.37 15.13
C ILE A 112 8.05 7.53 13.68
N VAL A 113 7.50 8.53 13.00
CA VAL A 113 7.90 8.92 11.64
C VAL A 113 9.38 9.30 11.66
N ASN A 114 10.19 8.63 10.83
CA ASN A 114 11.62 8.92 10.69
C ASN A 114 12.07 9.06 9.23
N ASN A 115 11.20 8.69 8.27
CA ASN A 115 11.46 8.84 6.85
C ASN A 115 10.50 9.87 6.24
N TRP A 116 10.86 11.15 6.42
CA TRP A 116 10.01 12.27 5.98
C TRP A 116 9.85 12.37 4.47
N ASP A 117 10.83 11.89 3.68
CA ASP A 117 10.70 11.81 2.21
C ASP A 117 9.52 10.90 1.82
N VAL A 118 9.36 9.76 2.52
CA VAL A 118 8.24 8.83 2.29
C VAL A 118 6.93 9.42 2.82
N GLN A 119 6.94 10.01 4.01
CA GLN A 119 5.76 10.68 4.58
C GLN A 119 5.22 11.77 3.64
N GLU A 120 6.09 12.60 3.06
CA GLU A 120 5.69 13.63 2.09
C GLU A 120 4.98 13.00 0.89
N GLY A 121 5.56 11.94 0.29
CA GLY A 121 4.93 11.27 -0.84
C GLY A 121 3.59 10.61 -0.51
N VAL A 122 3.43 10.08 0.71
CA VAL A 122 2.16 9.51 1.18
C VAL A 122 1.11 10.61 1.38
N LEU A 123 1.48 11.76 1.94
CA LEU A 123 0.58 12.90 2.08
C LEU A 123 0.20 13.50 0.72
N ASP A 124 1.16 13.65 -0.20
CA ASP A 124 0.88 14.08 -1.58
C ASP A 124 -0.15 13.17 -2.25
N TYR A 125 0.00 11.85 -2.09
CA TYR A 125 -0.97 10.89 -2.61
C TYR A 125 -2.36 11.11 -2.01
N ILE A 126 -2.46 11.29 -0.69
CA ILE A 126 -3.72 11.57 0.00
C ILE A 126 -4.40 12.81 -0.58
N PHE A 127 -3.68 13.93 -0.68
CA PHE A 127 -4.25 15.18 -1.19
C PHE A 127 -4.57 15.17 -2.68
N ILE A 128 -3.90 14.33 -3.49
CA ILE A 128 -4.22 14.16 -4.91
C ILE A 128 -5.48 13.32 -5.10
N LYS A 129 -5.77 12.36 -4.20
CA LYS A 129 -6.86 11.41 -4.35
C LYS A 129 -8.16 11.81 -3.66
N LEU A 130 -8.09 12.63 -2.60
CA LEU A 130 -9.25 13.24 -1.94
C LEU A 130 -9.72 14.51 -2.64
#